data_AF-A0A914RQ04-F1
#
_entry.id   AF-A0A914RQ04-F1
#
_cell.length_a   1.000
_cell.length_b   1.000
_cell.length_c   1.000
_cell.angle_alpha   90.00
_cell.angle_beta   90.00
_cell.angle_gamma   90.00
#
_symmetry.space_group_name_H-M   'P 1'
#
loop_
_entity.id
_entity.type
_entity.pdbx_description
1 polymer ?
#
loop_
_entity_poly.entity_id
_entity_poly.type
_entity_poly.pdbx_seq_one_letter_code
_entity_poly.pdbx_strand_id
1 'polypeptide(L)'
;MRSRGMCYMLGEDWRKYFKYIVVMAKKPNFFQGRAPFRSYHEEDDSLSYEKVTSLEKGKIYAGGNIAALSEQGLFKGQRVLYFGDHIYSDLADPMLMLGWHTAAIVPELAREIRLQNDDHYRNAVIWLQYLTLLIEEYQKYGGTDNETRQLITDWFEERTKLR
;
A
#
# COMPACT_ATOMS: atom_id res chain seq x y z
N MET A 1 -6.34 27.09 -0.72
CA MET A 1 -7.41 26.04 -0.79
C MET A 1 -7.62 25.39 0.60
N ARG A 2 -8.71 25.66 1.34
CA ARG A 2 -8.91 25.12 2.72
C ARG A 2 -8.89 23.58 2.72
N SER A 3 -8.18 22.95 3.67
CA SER A 3 -8.07 21.49 3.86
C SER A 3 -9.40 20.82 4.26
N ARG A 4 -10.39 20.83 3.37
CA ARG A 4 -11.76 20.33 3.61
C ARG A 4 -11.81 18.88 4.09
N GLY A 5 -10.94 18.01 3.56
CA GLY A 5 -10.87 16.61 3.98
C GLY A 5 -10.43 16.44 5.44
N MET A 6 -9.37 17.13 5.85
CA MET A 6 -8.87 17.06 7.23
C MET A 6 -9.86 17.68 8.22
N CYS A 7 -10.48 18.80 7.86
CA CYS A 7 -11.53 19.41 8.69
C CYS A 7 -12.74 18.47 8.86
N TYR A 8 -13.13 17.74 7.82
CA TYR A 8 -14.20 16.76 7.92
C TYR A 8 -13.86 15.57 8.84
N MET A 9 -12.63 15.06 8.78
CA MET A 9 -12.22 13.88 9.56
C MET A 9 -11.90 14.18 11.03
N LEU A 10 -11.29 15.34 11.31
CA LEU A 10 -10.70 15.65 12.62
C LEU A 10 -11.16 16.99 13.23
N GLY A 11 -12.01 17.75 12.52
CA GLY A 11 -12.45 19.09 12.91
C GLY A 11 -11.49 20.21 12.50
N GLU A 12 -11.86 21.46 12.78
CA GLU A 12 -11.09 22.65 12.39
C GLU A 12 -9.67 22.69 12.99
N ASP A 13 -9.50 22.13 14.19
CA ASP A 13 -8.23 22.11 14.92
C ASP A 13 -7.32 20.92 14.56
N TRP A 14 -7.56 20.22 13.46
CA TRP A 14 -6.83 19.00 13.09
C TRP A 14 -5.30 19.18 13.10
N ARG A 15 -4.80 20.39 12.84
CA ARG A 15 -3.37 20.73 12.82
C ARG A 15 -2.69 20.45 14.17
N LYS A 16 -3.42 20.46 15.29
CA LYS A 16 -2.85 20.18 16.63
C LYS A 16 -2.30 18.75 16.77
N TYR A 17 -2.81 17.82 15.96
CA TYR A 17 -2.37 16.42 15.96
C TYR A 17 -1.06 16.20 15.20
N PHE A 18 -0.63 17.17 14.39
CA PHE A 18 0.54 17.04 13.52
C PHE A 18 1.62 18.04 13.92
N LYS A 19 2.80 17.52 14.27
CA LYS A 19 3.95 18.38 14.55
C LYS A 19 4.47 19.07 13.29
N TYR A 20 4.49 18.34 12.18
CA TYR A 20 4.91 18.82 10.87
C TYR A 20 3.85 18.45 9.83
N ILE A 21 3.58 19.36 8.90
CA ILE A 21 2.61 19.16 7.82
C ILE A 21 3.35 19.41 6.51
N VAL A 22 3.41 18.37 5.67
CA VAL A 22 3.98 18.45 4.32
C VAL A 22 2.86 18.18 3.32
N VAL A 23 2.62 19.14 2.44
CA VAL A 23 1.66 19.04 1.32
C VAL A 23 2.41 18.90 0.00
N MET A 24 1.71 18.49 -1.05
CA MET A 24 2.27 18.44 -2.41
C MET A 24 3.61 17.66 -2.52
N ALA A 25 3.77 16.59 -1.75
CA ALA A 25 4.98 15.76 -1.75
C ALA A 25 5.28 15.16 -3.15
N LYS A 26 4.26 15.02 -4.01
CA LYS A 26 4.36 14.48 -5.39
C LYS A 26 5.04 13.10 -5.41
N LYS A 27 4.50 12.14 -4.67
CA LYS A 27 4.93 10.74 -4.73
C LYS A 27 4.81 10.22 -6.19
N PRO A 28 5.79 9.45 -6.71
CA PRO A 28 6.95 8.87 -6.02
C PRO A 28 8.18 9.80 -5.94
N ASN A 29 8.15 10.98 -6.57
CA ASN A 29 9.30 11.90 -6.59
C ASN A 29 9.73 12.37 -5.20
N PHE A 30 8.86 12.28 -4.19
CA PHE A 30 9.25 12.52 -2.80
C PHE A 30 10.35 11.55 -2.31
N PHE A 31 10.29 10.29 -2.72
CA PHE A 31 11.21 9.26 -2.25
C PHE A 31 12.50 9.23 -3.06
N GLN A 32 12.40 9.46 -4.37
CA GLN A 32 13.52 9.32 -5.31
C GLN A 32 14.18 10.66 -5.69
N GLY A 33 13.43 11.76 -5.52
CA GLY A 33 13.85 13.09 -5.94
C GLY A 33 14.68 13.83 -4.90
N ARG A 34 15.10 15.04 -5.29
CA ARG A 34 15.90 15.96 -4.44
C ARG A 34 15.26 17.33 -4.32
N ALA A 35 13.94 17.43 -4.54
CA ALA A 35 13.23 18.69 -4.44
C ALA A 35 13.36 19.26 -3.02
N PRO A 36 13.61 20.57 -2.85
CA PRO A 36 13.68 21.19 -1.54
C PRO A 36 12.29 21.33 -0.92
N PHE A 37 12.23 21.37 0.41
CA PHE A 37 11.06 21.86 1.12
C PHE A 37 10.94 23.37 0.92
N ARG A 38 9.70 23.85 0.73
CA ARG A 38 9.35 25.28 0.71
C ARG A 38 8.26 25.54 1.74
N SER A 39 8.26 26.72 2.33
CA SER A 39 7.16 27.15 3.21
C SER A 39 5.92 27.39 2.35
N TYR A 40 4.78 26.89 2.81
CA TYR A 40 3.50 27.09 2.16
C TYR A 40 2.64 28.04 2.97
N HIS A 41 2.19 29.11 2.32
CA HIS A 41 1.33 30.14 2.89
C HIS A 41 -0.11 29.89 2.42
N GLU A 42 -0.96 29.38 3.31
CA GLU A 42 -2.35 29.04 2.98
C GLU A 42 -3.21 30.26 2.61
N GLU A 43 -2.89 31.44 3.17
CA GLU A 43 -3.64 32.68 2.96
C GLU A 43 -3.62 33.10 1.49
N ASP A 44 -2.44 33.03 0.86
CA ASP A 44 -2.21 33.47 -0.52
C ASP A 44 -2.03 32.30 -1.51
N ASP A 45 -2.16 31.06 -1.03
CA ASP A 45 -1.89 29.83 -1.79
C ASP A 45 -0.50 29.84 -2.47
N SER A 46 0.51 30.34 -1.75
CA SER A 46 1.83 30.64 -2.31
C SER A 46 2.95 29.85 -1.63
N LEU A 47 4.07 29.72 -2.35
CA LEU A 47 5.27 29.03 -1.88
C LEU A 47 6.41 30.03 -1.72
N SER A 48 7.13 29.93 -0.60
CA SER A 48 8.37 30.69 -0.42
C SER A 48 9.39 30.30 -1.50
N TYR A 49 10.13 31.29 -2.00
CA TYR A 49 11.25 31.04 -2.91
C TYR A 49 12.43 30.37 -2.19
N GLU A 50 12.58 30.66 -0.89
CA GLU A 50 13.65 30.11 -0.07
C GLU A 50 13.45 28.62 0.21
N LYS A 51 14.57 27.88 0.16
CA LYS A 51 14.64 26.50 0.61
C LYS A 51 14.57 26.46 2.13
N VAL A 52 13.70 25.60 2.65
CA VAL A 52 13.64 25.28 4.07
C VAL A 52 14.72 24.25 4.41
N THR A 53 15.51 24.54 5.45
CA THR A 53 16.57 23.66 5.97
C THR A 53 16.14 22.90 7.23
N SER A 54 15.23 23.47 8.02
CA SER A 54 14.72 22.88 9.26
C SER A 54 13.20 22.98 9.33
N LEU A 55 12.55 21.90 9.76
CA LEU A 55 11.11 21.87 9.96
C LEU A 55 10.76 22.38 11.37
N GLU A 56 9.91 23.38 11.44
CA GLU A 56 9.39 23.98 12.67
C GLU A 56 7.95 23.55 12.93
N LYS A 57 7.58 23.50 14.21
CA LYS A 57 6.23 23.13 14.63
C LYS A 57 5.23 24.20 14.20
N GLY A 58 4.09 23.77 13.65
CA GLY A 58 2.98 24.65 13.29
C GLY A 58 3.10 25.32 11.92
N LYS A 59 4.22 25.12 11.21
CA LYS A 59 4.37 25.56 9.81
C LYS A 59 3.94 24.46 8.85
N ILE A 60 3.47 24.89 7.68
CA ILE A 60 3.11 24.01 6.57
C ILE A 60 4.20 24.11 5.50
N TYR A 61 4.62 22.96 5.01
CA TYR A 61 5.66 22.84 4.00
C TYR A 61 5.11 22.18 2.75
N ALA A 62 5.68 22.48 1.59
CA ALA A 62 5.34 21.82 0.35
C ALA A 62 6.54 21.16 -0.32
N GLY A 63 6.28 20.04 -1.01
CA GLY A 63 7.29 19.31 -1.76
C GLY A 63 8.29 18.60 -0.84
N GLY A 64 9.57 18.89 -1.04
CA GLY A 64 10.64 18.22 -0.33
C GLY A 64 10.97 16.83 -0.86
N ASN A 65 11.78 16.12 -0.08
CA ASN A 65 12.16 14.75 -0.33
C ASN A 65 12.38 14.01 1.00
N ILE A 66 12.30 12.68 0.94
CA ILE A 66 12.38 11.86 2.15
C ILE A 66 13.76 11.86 2.78
N ALA A 67 14.84 12.00 2.00
CA ALA A 67 16.19 12.09 2.56
C ALA A 67 16.34 13.34 3.45
N ALA A 68 15.91 14.50 2.96
CA ALA A 68 15.89 15.75 3.73
C ALA A 68 14.95 15.67 4.96
N LEU A 69 13.87 14.88 4.87
CA LEU A 69 12.99 14.61 6.02
C LEU A 69 13.70 13.74 7.07
N SER A 70 14.42 12.71 6.64
CA SER A 70 15.14 11.78 7.53
C SER A 70 16.31 12.43 8.27
N GLU A 71 16.87 13.52 7.72
CA GLU A 71 17.89 14.33 8.38
C GLU A 71 17.34 15.16 9.54
N GLN A 72 16.03 15.40 9.59
CA GLN A 72 15.41 16.04 10.74
C GLN A 72 15.48 15.10 11.94
N GLY A 73 15.92 15.60 13.10
CA GLY A 73 16.31 14.76 14.24
C GLY A 73 15.25 13.76 14.75
N LEU A 74 13.96 13.97 14.44
CA LEU A 74 12.86 13.08 14.82
C LEU A 74 12.67 11.88 13.89
N PHE A 75 13.15 11.96 12.64
CA PHE A 75 12.93 10.94 11.62
C PHE A 75 14.20 10.13 11.31
N LYS A 76 15.22 10.26 12.16
CA LYS A 76 16.51 9.59 11.96
C LYS A 76 16.48 8.14 12.44
N GLY A 77 16.85 7.22 11.54
CA GLY A 77 16.98 5.78 11.80
C GLY A 77 15.65 5.02 11.78
N GLN A 78 15.65 3.81 12.33
CA GLN A 78 14.54 2.84 12.23
C GLN A 78 13.36 3.11 13.19
N ARG A 79 13.31 4.29 13.83
CA ARG A 79 12.28 4.66 14.82
C ARG A 79 11.04 5.30 14.20
N VAL A 80 10.91 5.22 12.88
CA VAL A 80 9.79 5.80 12.14
C VAL A 80 8.90 4.68 11.62
N LEU A 81 7.59 4.85 11.81
CA LEU A 81 6.54 4.03 11.23
C LEU A 81 5.80 4.85 10.17
N TYR A 82 5.89 4.42 8.91
CA TYR A 82 5.25 5.10 7.79
C TYR A 82 3.98 4.36 7.37
N PHE A 83 2.86 5.08 7.30
CA PHE A 83 1.58 4.53 6.85
C PHE A 83 1.31 4.91 5.40
N GLY A 84 0.78 3.97 4.61
CA GLY A 84 0.38 4.21 3.23
C GLY A 84 -0.56 3.13 2.72
N ASP A 85 -1.36 3.46 1.72
CA ASP A 85 -2.32 2.56 1.07
C ASP A 85 -1.72 1.86 -0.16
N HIS A 86 -0.69 2.46 -0.78
CA HIS A 86 -0.06 1.88 -1.96
C HIS A 86 1.31 1.27 -1.66
N ILE A 87 1.39 -0.07 -1.68
CA ILE A 87 2.61 -0.83 -1.36
C ILE A 87 3.85 -0.32 -2.10
N TYR A 88 3.74 -0.14 -3.43
CA TYR A 88 4.90 0.21 -4.25
C TYR A 88 5.28 1.69 -4.16
N SER A 89 4.31 2.60 -4.26
CA SER A 89 4.65 4.03 -4.26
C SER A 89 4.95 4.58 -2.88
N ASP A 90 4.44 3.95 -1.82
CA ASP A 90 4.46 4.51 -0.47
C ASP A 90 5.32 3.72 0.52
N LEU A 91 5.42 2.39 0.39
CA LEU A 91 6.02 1.54 1.44
C LEU A 91 7.38 0.97 1.07
N ALA A 92 7.62 0.69 -0.22
CA ALA A 92 8.88 0.07 -0.65
C ALA A 92 10.10 0.97 -0.39
N ASP A 93 10.04 2.23 -0.81
CA ASP A 93 11.17 3.16 -0.72
C ASP A 93 11.54 3.52 0.74
N PRO A 94 10.60 3.84 1.66
CA PRO A 94 10.94 4.09 3.06
C PRO A 94 11.59 2.89 3.75
N MET A 95 11.12 1.67 3.45
CA MET A 95 11.66 0.45 4.01
C MET A 95 13.08 0.18 3.49
N LEU A 96 13.29 0.26 2.17
CA LEU A 96 14.57 -0.10 1.55
C LEU A 96 15.64 1.00 1.72
N MET A 97 15.26 2.28 1.59
CA MET A 97 16.22 3.38 1.59
C MET A 97 16.57 3.89 2.99
N LEU A 98 15.60 3.87 3.92
CA LEU A 98 15.75 4.49 5.24
C LEU A 98 15.67 3.48 6.40
N GLY A 99 15.29 2.24 6.12
CA GLY A 99 15.05 1.22 7.15
C GLY A 99 13.86 1.58 8.04
N TRP A 100 12.89 2.37 7.54
CA TRP A 100 11.69 2.69 8.29
C TRP A 100 10.75 1.48 8.34
N HIS A 101 10.05 1.33 9.46
CA HIS A 101 8.95 0.38 9.53
C HIS A 101 7.79 0.93 8.69
N THR A 102 7.07 0.06 8.02
CA THR A 102 5.94 0.45 7.16
C THR A 102 4.68 -0.30 7.55
N ALA A 103 3.54 0.40 7.47
CA ALA A 103 2.22 -0.14 7.75
C ALA A 103 1.30 0.14 6.56
N ALA A 104 0.87 -0.94 5.90
CA ALA A 104 -0.08 -0.85 4.81
C ALA A 104 -1.51 -0.66 5.34
N ILE A 105 -2.24 0.28 4.77
CA ILE A 105 -3.67 0.47 5.00
C ILE A 105 -4.41 -0.18 3.82
N VAL A 106 -5.07 -1.32 4.06
CA VAL A 106 -5.78 -2.08 3.02
C VAL A 106 -7.26 -2.22 3.43
N PRO A 107 -8.13 -1.28 3.04
CA PRO A 107 -9.56 -1.31 3.41
C PRO A 107 -10.28 -2.59 2.98
N GLU A 108 -9.89 -3.15 1.83
CA GLU A 108 -10.52 -4.33 1.23
C GLU A 108 -10.20 -5.62 2.00
N LEU A 109 -9.11 -5.64 2.77
CA LEU A 109 -8.62 -6.83 3.47
C LEU A 109 -9.67 -7.38 4.45
N ALA A 110 -10.38 -6.50 5.15
CA ALA A 110 -11.41 -6.93 6.09
C ALA A 110 -12.56 -7.69 5.40
N ARG A 111 -12.92 -7.29 4.17
CA ARG A 111 -13.92 -8.00 3.35
C ARG A 111 -13.36 -9.33 2.86
N GLU A 112 -12.12 -9.34 2.41
CA GLU A 112 -11.46 -10.55 1.90
C GLU A 112 -11.30 -11.62 3.00
N ILE A 113 -10.90 -11.24 4.21
CA ILE A 113 -10.85 -12.14 5.37
C ILE A 113 -12.22 -12.75 5.65
N ARG A 114 -13.31 -11.98 5.54
CA ARG A 114 -14.67 -12.51 5.74
C ARG A 114 -15.04 -13.52 4.66
N LEU A 115 -14.74 -13.23 3.40
CA LEU A 115 -15.01 -14.14 2.28
C LEU A 115 -14.18 -15.43 2.38
N GLN A 116 -12.90 -15.33 2.74
CA GLN A 116 -12.03 -16.52 2.92
C GLN A 116 -12.46 -17.40 4.09
N ASN A 117 -13.12 -16.82 5.10
CA ASN A 117 -13.64 -17.58 6.24
C ASN A 117 -15.02 -18.20 6.00
N ASP A 118 -15.66 -17.93 4.86
CA ASP A 118 -16.89 -18.60 4.48
C ASP A 118 -16.63 -20.08 4.17
N ASP A 119 -17.42 -20.98 4.76
CA ASP A 119 -17.21 -22.42 4.66
C ASP A 119 -17.40 -22.93 3.22
N HIS A 120 -18.34 -22.35 2.46
CA HIS A 120 -18.54 -22.73 1.07
C HIS A 120 -17.33 -22.32 0.23
N TYR A 121 -16.84 -21.09 0.41
CA TYR A 121 -15.63 -20.63 -0.29
C TYR A 121 -14.40 -21.47 0.09
N ARG A 122 -14.20 -21.76 1.38
CA ARG A 122 -13.09 -22.60 1.85
C ARG A 122 -13.13 -24.00 1.25
N ASN A 123 -14.30 -24.64 1.26
CA ASN A 123 -14.49 -25.97 0.68
C ASN A 123 -14.25 -25.96 -0.83
N ALA A 124 -14.74 -24.95 -1.54
CA ALA A 124 -14.49 -24.80 -2.98
C ALA A 124 -13.01 -24.64 -3.31
N VAL A 125 -12.26 -23.84 -2.53
CA VAL A 125 -10.80 -23.68 -2.70
C VAL A 125 -10.06 -24.99 -2.42
N ILE A 126 -10.38 -25.69 -1.34
CA ILE A 126 -9.80 -27.00 -1.02
C ILE A 126 -10.05 -27.98 -2.16
N TRP A 127 -11.28 -28.02 -2.69
CA TRP A 127 -11.63 -28.91 -3.79
C TRP A 127 -10.90 -28.56 -5.09
N LEU A 128 -10.78 -27.27 -5.42
CA LEU A 128 -9.96 -26.80 -6.54
C LEU A 128 -8.50 -27.25 -6.41
N GLN A 129 -7.96 -27.28 -5.19
CA GLN A 129 -6.60 -27.73 -4.92
C GLN A 129 -6.46 -29.25 -5.10
N TYR A 130 -7.42 -30.04 -4.62
CA TYR A 130 -7.49 -31.48 -4.87
C TYR A 130 -7.60 -31.81 -6.37
N LEU A 131 -8.51 -31.16 -7.10
CA LEU A 131 -8.65 -31.33 -8.55
C LEU A 131 -7.35 -31.00 -9.27
N THR A 132 -6.65 -29.93 -8.86
CA THR A 132 -5.35 -29.57 -9.46
C THR A 132 -4.30 -30.67 -9.24
N LEU A 133 -4.20 -31.22 -8.02
CA LEU A 133 -3.28 -32.31 -7.71
C LEU A 133 -3.59 -33.60 -8.48
N LEU A 134 -4.87 -33.99 -8.51
CA LEU A 134 -5.33 -35.19 -9.25
C LEU A 134 -5.04 -35.06 -10.75
N ILE A 135 -5.32 -33.89 -11.33
CA ILE A 135 -4.99 -33.62 -12.73
C ILE A 135 -3.48 -33.75 -12.96
N GLU A 136 -2.63 -33.12 -12.15
CA GLU A 136 -1.17 -33.17 -12.29
C GLU A 136 -0.60 -34.59 -12.13
N GLU A 137 -1.15 -35.39 -11.22
CA GLU A 137 -0.75 -36.77 -10.98
C GLU A 137 -1.13 -37.68 -12.16
N TYR A 138 -2.39 -37.59 -12.61
CA TYR A 138 -2.94 -38.50 -13.60
C TYR A 138 -2.66 -38.09 -15.06
N GLN A 139 -2.28 -36.83 -15.31
CA GLN A 139 -1.89 -36.35 -16.64
C GLN A 139 -0.72 -37.15 -17.25
N LYS A 140 0.12 -37.78 -16.43
CA LYS A 140 1.21 -38.68 -16.86
C LYS A 140 0.72 -39.99 -17.47
N TYR A 141 -0.49 -40.43 -17.11
CA TYR A 141 -1.11 -41.67 -17.57
C TYR A 141 -2.15 -41.46 -18.68
N GLY A 142 -2.49 -40.20 -18.99
CA GLY A 142 -3.52 -39.85 -19.99
C GLY A 142 -3.21 -40.20 -21.45
N GLY A 143 -2.01 -40.74 -21.73
CA GLY A 143 -1.64 -41.27 -23.04
C GLY A 143 -1.89 -42.77 -23.22
N THR A 144 -2.20 -43.50 -22.15
CA THR A 144 -2.20 -44.98 -22.14
C THR A 144 -3.60 -45.59 -22.03
N ASP A 145 -4.55 -44.85 -21.45
CA ASP A 145 -5.91 -45.32 -21.19
C ASP A 145 -6.96 -44.23 -21.52
N ASN A 146 -8.03 -44.64 -22.21
CA ASN A 146 -9.10 -43.75 -22.66
C ASN A 146 -10.02 -43.33 -21.51
N GLU A 147 -10.21 -44.20 -20.50
CA GLU A 147 -11.01 -43.86 -19.32
C GLU A 147 -10.32 -42.78 -18.47
N THR A 148 -9.01 -42.94 -18.23
CA THR A 148 -8.18 -41.95 -17.54
C THR A 148 -8.19 -40.60 -18.26
N ARG A 149 -8.19 -40.58 -19.60
CA ARG A 149 -8.28 -39.34 -20.40
C ARG A 149 -9.63 -38.64 -20.28
N GLN A 150 -10.72 -39.41 -20.24
CA GLN A 150 -12.06 -38.86 -20.02
C GLN A 150 -12.19 -38.26 -18.62
N LEU A 151 -11.73 -38.98 -17.59
CA LEU A 151 -11.74 -38.54 -16.19
C LEU A 151 -10.99 -37.21 -15.99
N ILE A 152 -9.81 -37.07 -16.59
CA ILE A 152 -9.04 -35.83 -16.57
C ILE A 152 -9.81 -34.68 -17.23
N THR A 153 -10.49 -34.96 -18.35
CA THR A 153 -11.31 -33.95 -19.07
C THR A 153 -12.45 -33.46 -18.19
N ASP A 154 -13.15 -34.38 -17.52
CA ASP A 154 -14.26 -34.07 -16.62
C ASP A 154 -13.78 -33.23 -15.41
N TRP A 155 -12.62 -33.55 -14.84
CA TRP A 155 -12.00 -32.74 -13.77
C TRP A 155 -11.58 -31.35 -14.22
N PHE A 156 -11.13 -31.18 -15.46
CA PHE A 156 -10.86 -29.85 -16.03
C PHE A 156 -12.14 -29.03 -16.19
N GLU A 157 -13.24 -29.66 -16.60
CA GLU A 157 -14.54 -28.98 -16.69
C GLU A 157 -15.07 -28.57 -15.31
N GLU A 158 -14.98 -29.47 -14.32
CA GLU A 158 -15.38 -29.18 -12.95
C GLU A 158 -14.55 -28.04 -12.34
N ARG A 159 -13.24 -28.06 -12.54
CA ARG A 159 -12.33 -26.98 -12.13
C ARG A 159 -12.70 -25.64 -12.78
N THR A 160 -13.11 -25.65 -14.04
CA THR A 160 -13.55 -24.45 -14.76
C THR A 160 -14.85 -23.88 -14.19
N LYS A 161 -15.78 -24.72 -13.74
CA LYS A 161 -17.06 -24.29 -13.13
C LYS A 161 -16.90 -23.69 -11.73
N LEU A 162 -15.84 -24.03 -11.02
CA LEU A 162 -15.55 -23.58 -9.65
C LEU A 162 -14.71 -22.29 -9.58
N ARG A 163 -14.18 -21.82 -10.70
CA ARG A 163 -13.44 -20.55 -10.83
C ARG A 163 -14.38 -19.40 -11.15
#